data_AF-A0A8B6CIS1-F1
#
_entry.id   AF-A0A8B6CIS1-F1
#
_cell.length_a   1.000
_cell.length_b   1.000
_cell.length_c   1.000
_cell.angle_alpha   90.00
_cell.angle_beta   90.00
_cell.angle_gamma   90.00
#
_symmetry.space_group_name_H-M   'P 1'
#
loop_
_entity.id
_entity.type
_entity.pdbx_description
1 polymer ?
#
loop_
_entity_poly.entity_id
_entity_poly.type
_entity_poly.pdbx_seq_one_letter_code
_entity_poly.pdbx_strand_id
1 'polypeptide(L)'
;MSEGETCDGTKDTNGCCGNMFCCTPIPTTTPHEVDCVCKDTCDRDGTDEEYVDINKGCSGNNTCCKPCSSTCGGSFNALMGSFTSPNYPSNYCNNQDCIYNITVEDGNTVLFNFTTIHLDDLNGMNPDFVKVYNAESIAERTFYAEYTGDHHAQIVTVPDNPSSNTVIVYFRSGDTLTNSGFQVTYKII
;
A
#
# COMPACT_ATOMS: atom_id res chain seq x y z
N MET A 1 0.57 16.96 14.85
CA MET A 1 0.14 17.61 13.60
C MET A 1 1.41 17.89 12.83
N SER A 2 1.80 17.00 11.92
CA SER A 2 3.01 17.18 11.11
C SER A 2 2.67 18.01 9.90
N GLU A 3 3.39 19.12 9.77
CA GLU A 3 3.23 20.21 8.83
C GLU A 3 3.46 19.75 7.38
N GLY A 4 2.67 20.30 6.46
CA GLY A 4 3.01 20.25 5.03
C GLY A 4 4.24 21.13 4.79
N GLU A 5 5.27 20.57 4.18
CA GLU A 5 6.48 21.31 3.83
C GLU A 5 6.12 22.38 2.78
N THR A 6 6.37 23.64 3.12
CA THR A 6 6.15 24.80 2.25
C THR A 6 7.43 25.08 1.45
N CYS A 7 7.31 25.35 0.15
CA CYS A 7 8.44 25.78 -0.68
C CYS A 7 8.97 27.16 -0.24
N ASP A 8 10.21 27.22 0.27
CA ASP A 8 10.91 28.44 0.69
C ASP A 8 11.60 29.21 -0.47
N GLY A 9 10.82 29.56 -1.50
CA GLY A 9 11.14 30.73 -2.34
C GLY A 9 12.28 30.67 -3.37
N THR A 10 13.21 29.71 -3.38
CA THR A 10 14.23 29.62 -4.45
C THR A 10 13.79 28.69 -5.58
N LYS A 11 13.17 29.27 -6.62
CA LYS A 11 12.86 28.59 -7.88
C LYS A 11 14.08 28.62 -8.81
N ASP A 12 14.37 27.52 -9.50
CA ASP A 12 15.35 27.53 -10.60
C ASP A 12 14.80 28.25 -11.85
N THR A 13 15.59 28.33 -12.92
CA THR A 13 15.19 28.97 -14.20
C THR A 13 13.99 28.30 -14.88
N ASN A 14 13.58 27.12 -14.42
CA ASN A 14 12.43 26.36 -14.89
C ASN A 14 11.24 26.39 -13.91
N GLY A 15 11.33 27.17 -12.83
CA GLY A 15 10.25 27.33 -11.86
C GLY A 15 10.16 26.22 -10.81
N CYS A 16 11.21 25.39 -10.66
CA CYS A 16 11.20 24.21 -9.81
C CYS A 16 11.71 24.53 -8.39
N CYS A 17 11.04 24.02 -7.34
CA CYS A 17 11.53 24.13 -5.96
C CYS A 17 12.62 23.08 -5.71
N GLY A 18 13.88 23.45 -5.93
CA GLY A 18 14.99 22.51 -5.84
C GLY A 18 14.89 21.34 -6.83
N ASN A 19 15.62 20.26 -6.56
CA ASN A 19 15.81 19.12 -7.47
C ASN A 19 14.58 18.21 -7.66
N MET A 20 13.37 18.61 -7.26
CA MET A 20 12.30 17.61 -7.15
C MET A 20 10.94 17.93 -7.78
N PHE A 21 10.53 19.17 -8.06
CA PHE A 21 9.19 19.39 -8.65
C PHE A 21 9.12 20.69 -9.46
N CYS A 22 8.57 20.62 -10.68
CA CYS A 22 8.49 21.76 -11.60
C CYS A 22 7.06 22.25 -11.79
N CYS A 23 6.84 23.56 -11.60
CA CYS A 23 5.57 24.24 -11.85
C CYS A 23 5.70 25.13 -13.10
N THR A 24 4.87 24.91 -14.12
CA THR A 24 4.73 25.90 -15.20
C THR A 24 3.59 26.86 -14.89
N PRO A 25 3.80 28.19 -14.88
CA PRO A 25 2.71 29.14 -14.71
C PRO A 25 1.76 29.11 -15.92
N ILE A 26 0.46 29.00 -15.66
CA ILE A 26 -0.59 29.23 -16.67
C ILE A 26 -0.78 30.75 -16.79
N PRO A 27 -0.88 31.32 -18.00
CA PRO A 27 -1.23 32.73 -18.15
C PRO A 27 -2.70 32.94 -17.77
N THR A 28 -2.96 33.30 -16.51
CA THR A 28 -4.28 33.78 -16.07
C THR A 28 -4.34 35.30 -16.21
N THR A 29 -5.54 35.81 -16.53
CA THR A 29 -5.82 37.24 -16.72
C THR A 29 -6.05 37.98 -15.40
N THR A 30 -5.82 37.34 -14.25
CA THR A 30 -6.08 37.87 -12.91
C THR A 30 -4.84 37.73 -12.01
N PRO A 31 -4.42 38.78 -11.27
CA PRO A 31 -3.07 38.82 -10.69
C PRO A 31 -2.85 38.02 -9.39
N HIS A 32 -3.78 37.16 -8.96
CA HIS A 32 -3.75 36.61 -7.60
C HIS A 32 -4.15 35.14 -7.42
N GLU A 33 -4.20 34.35 -8.49
CA GLU A 33 -4.49 32.91 -8.38
C GLU A 33 -3.42 32.13 -9.16
N VAL A 34 -2.48 31.53 -8.43
CA VAL A 34 -1.51 30.59 -9.01
C VAL A 34 -2.09 29.19 -8.84
N ASP A 35 -2.91 28.78 -9.79
CA ASP A 35 -3.32 27.39 -9.90
C ASP A 35 -2.08 26.55 -10.20
N CYS A 36 -1.62 25.76 -9.24
CA CYS A 36 -0.60 24.75 -9.53
C CYS A 36 -1.31 23.53 -10.11
N VAL A 37 -1.35 23.47 -11.43
CA VAL A 37 -1.66 22.20 -12.10
C VAL A 37 -0.43 21.32 -11.97
N CYS A 38 -0.53 20.23 -11.21
CA CYS A 38 0.43 19.12 -11.28
C CYS A 38 0.48 18.70 -12.75
N LYS A 39 1.55 19.01 -13.49
CA LYS A 39 1.75 18.38 -14.79
C LYS A 39 2.02 16.90 -14.54
N ASP A 40 1.24 16.10 -15.24
CA ASP A 40 1.20 14.65 -15.12
C ASP A 40 2.60 13.99 -15.15
N THR A 41 2.67 12.87 -14.43
CA THR A 41 3.69 11.81 -14.44
C THR A 41 5.12 12.13 -13.96
N CYS A 42 5.58 11.35 -12.98
CA CYS A 42 7.01 11.19 -12.69
C CYS A 42 7.51 10.05 -13.59
N ASP A 43 7.87 10.37 -14.83
CA ASP A 43 8.55 9.42 -15.73
C ASP A 43 10.02 9.85 -15.86
N ARG A 44 10.95 8.89 -15.83
CA ARG A 44 12.39 9.19 -15.92
C ARG A 44 12.97 8.96 -17.31
N ASP A 45 12.29 8.36 -18.28
CA ASP A 45 12.92 8.10 -19.59
C ASP A 45 11.97 8.36 -20.76
N GLY A 46 11.63 9.64 -20.96
CA GLY A 46 10.71 10.13 -22.00
C GLY A 46 10.94 9.59 -23.41
N THR A 47 10.23 8.52 -23.76
CA THR A 47 10.00 8.08 -25.14
C THR A 47 8.55 7.62 -25.30
N ASP A 48 7.75 8.57 -25.77
CA ASP A 48 6.49 8.51 -26.53
C ASP A 48 5.61 7.23 -26.57
N GLU A 49 4.33 7.54 -26.36
CA GLU A 49 3.09 6.91 -26.85
C GLU A 49 2.48 5.71 -26.10
N GLU A 50 1.31 6.00 -25.51
CA GLU A 50 0.16 5.09 -25.33
C GLU A 50 0.20 4.06 -24.17
N TYR A 51 0.40 4.53 -22.93
CA TYR A 51 -0.30 4.01 -21.74
C TYR A 51 -0.17 4.99 -20.56
N VAL A 52 -1.26 5.64 -20.14
CA VAL A 52 -1.29 6.50 -18.93
C VAL A 52 -1.72 5.61 -17.75
N ASP A 53 -0.86 5.45 -16.75
CA ASP A 53 -1.05 4.46 -15.68
C ASP A 53 -0.38 4.95 -14.38
N ILE A 54 -0.93 4.89 -13.15
CA ILE A 54 -2.24 4.45 -12.62
C ILE A 54 -2.46 4.82 -11.13
N ASN A 55 -1.47 5.41 -10.44
CA ASN A 55 -1.50 5.52 -8.97
C ASN A 55 -1.34 6.96 -8.44
N LYS A 56 -1.68 7.99 -9.24
CA LYS A 56 -1.62 9.39 -8.81
C LYS A 56 -2.73 10.24 -9.43
N GLY A 57 -3.69 10.67 -8.63
CA GLY A 57 -4.48 11.88 -8.88
C GLY A 57 -4.19 12.92 -7.80
N CYS A 58 -3.81 14.14 -8.17
CA CYS A 58 -3.66 15.24 -7.21
C CYS A 58 -5.03 15.52 -6.55
N SER A 59 -5.09 15.47 -5.22
CA SER A 59 -6.26 15.96 -4.47
C SER A 59 -6.19 17.48 -4.41
N GLY A 60 -7.33 18.13 -4.65
CA GLY A 60 -7.46 19.58 -4.73
C GLY A 60 -6.73 20.30 -3.59
N ASN A 61 -6.16 21.47 -3.93
CA ASN A 61 -5.31 22.34 -3.11
C ASN A 61 -3.79 22.03 -3.16
N ASN A 62 -3.21 21.94 -4.37
CA ASN A 62 -1.76 21.99 -4.64
C ASN A 62 -0.88 20.95 -3.91
N THR A 63 -1.43 19.81 -3.47
CA THR A 63 -0.65 18.78 -2.76
C THR A 63 -0.18 17.70 -3.73
N CYS A 64 1.13 17.59 -3.94
CA CYS A 64 1.72 16.52 -4.77
C CYS A 64 1.46 15.14 -4.16
N CYS A 65 1.03 14.18 -4.97
CA CYS A 65 0.80 12.80 -4.52
C CYS A 65 2.11 12.18 -4.01
N LYS A 66 2.08 11.74 -2.75
CA LYS A 66 3.16 10.96 -2.12
C LYS A 66 3.56 9.81 -3.06
N PRO A 67 4.87 9.57 -3.28
CA PRO A 67 5.31 8.42 -4.07
C PRO A 67 4.79 7.13 -3.45
N CYS A 68 4.33 6.24 -4.31
CA CYS A 68 3.77 4.95 -3.95
C CYS A 68 4.89 4.03 -3.43
N SER A 69 4.82 3.59 -2.16
CA SER A 69 5.85 2.70 -1.60
C SER A 69 5.68 1.27 -2.14
N SER A 70 6.68 0.77 -2.88
CA SER A 70 6.77 -0.63 -3.31
C SER A 70 7.34 -1.56 -2.22
N THR A 71 7.92 -0.99 -1.17
CA THR A 71 8.49 -1.76 -0.05
C THR A 71 7.40 -2.10 0.96
N CYS A 72 7.26 -3.38 1.27
CA CYS A 72 6.24 -3.90 2.18
C CYS A 72 6.62 -5.26 2.78
N GLY A 73 5.81 -5.76 3.72
CA GLY A 73 6.10 -7.00 4.44
C GLY A 73 6.94 -6.78 5.70
N GLY A 74 7.34 -7.88 6.34
CA GLY A 74 8.18 -7.85 7.53
C GLY A 74 8.17 -9.16 8.30
N SER A 75 9.03 -9.25 9.32
CA SER A 75 9.08 -10.39 10.24
C SER A 75 8.70 -9.95 11.65
N PHE A 76 7.87 -10.74 12.31
CA PHE A 76 7.25 -10.46 13.59
C PHE A 76 7.41 -11.67 14.51
N ASN A 77 7.82 -11.43 15.75
CA ASN A 77 8.02 -12.47 16.76
C ASN A 77 7.50 -12.05 18.14
N ALA A 78 6.94 -10.84 18.28
CA ALA A 78 6.33 -10.38 19.51
C ALA A 78 4.98 -11.08 19.74
N LEU A 79 4.61 -11.33 21.00
CA LEU A 79 3.33 -11.96 21.39
C LEU A 79 2.09 -11.24 20.85
N MET A 80 2.21 -9.94 20.59
CA MET A 80 1.17 -9.14 19.97
C MET A 80 1.81 -8.13 19.04
N GLY A 81 1.10 -7.76 17.98
CA GLY A 81 1.55 -6.72 17.07
C GLY A 81 0.46 -6.31 16.09
N SER A 82 0.82 -5.39 15.22
CA SER A 82 -0.05 -4.91 14.15
C SER A 82 0.76 -4.57 12.91
N PHE A 83 0.11 -4.67 11.76
CA PHE A 83 0.65 -4.24 10.48
C PHE A 83 -0.49 -3.89 9.53
N THR A 84 -0.17 -3.17 8.46
CA THR A 84 -1.13 -2.71 7.46
C THR A 84 -0.61 -2.99 6.06
N SER A 85 -1.50 -2.92 5.08
CA SER A 85 -1.08 -2.74 3.69
C SER A 85 -0.22 -1.49 3.53
N PRO A 86 0.62 -1.42 2.48
CA PRO A 86 1.39 -0.21 2.17
C PRO A 86 0.48 1.00 2.01
N ASN A 87 0.94 2.15 2.50
CA ASN A 87 0.25 3.44 2.45
C ASN A 87 -1.08 3.56 3.22
N TYR A 88 -1.57 2.49 3.88
CA TYR A 88 -2.80 2.55 4.68
C TYR A 88 -2.79 3.77 5.63
N PRO A 89 -3.87 4.57 5.72
CA PRO A 89 -5.20 4.34 5.14
C PRO A 89 -5.39 4.84 3.70
N SER A 90 -4.33 5.39 3.07
CA SER A 90 -4.35 5.68 1.64
C SER A 90 -4.22 4.40 0.82
N ASN A 91 -4.49 4.51 -0.48
CA ASN A 91 -4.51 3.33 -1.34
C ASN A 91 -3.14 2.64 -1.43
N TYR A 92 -3.14 1.31 -1.41
CA TYR A 92 -1.97 0.52 -1.78
C TYR A 92 -1.64 0.76 -3.26
N CYS A 93 -0.45 0.34 -3.72
CA CYS A 93 -0.09 0.47 -5.12
C CYS A 93 -0.38 -0.81 -5.89
N ASN A 94 -0.40 -0.72 -7.22
CA ASN A 94 -0.42 -1.90 -8.08
C ASN A 94 0.91 -2.68 -7.99
N ASN A 95 0.85 -3.96 -8.35
CA ASN A 95 1.97 -4.89 -8.43
C ASN A 95 2.71 -5.07 -7.09
N GLN A 96 1.98 -5.04 -5.98
CA GLN A 96 2.54 -5.32 -4.66
C GLN A 96 2.63 -6.83 -4.45
N ASP A 97 3.72 -7.27 -3.79
CA ASP A 97 3.94 -8.65 -3.40
C ASP A 97 4.55 -8.63 -1.99
N CYS A 98 3.68 -8.69 -0.98
CA CYS A 98 4.02 -8.40 0.41
C CYS A 98 3.88 -9.64 1.28
N ILE A 99 4.96 -10.01 1.97
CA ILE A 99 4.99 -11.17 2.87
C ILE A 99 5.22 -10.69 4.31
N TYR A 100 4.29 -11.03 5.20
CA TYR A 100 4.39 -10.78 6.64
C TYR A 100 4.54 -12.12 7.36
N ASN A 101 5.70 -12.35 7.98
CA ASN A 101 6.03 -13.60 8.67
C ASN A 101 5.85 -13.43 10.17
N ILE A 102 4.97 -14.21 10.78
CA ILE A 102 4.78 -14.27 12.22
C ILE A 102 5.43 -15.56 12.71
N THR A 103 6.57 -15.45 13.39
CA THR A 103 7.25 -16.58 14.01
C THR A 103 6.65 -16.85 15.39
N VAL A 104 6.30 -18.11 15.64
CA VAL A 104 5.72 -18.59 16.90
C VAL A 104 6.56 -19.71 17.50
N GLU A 105 6.53 -19.88 18.81
CA GLU A 105 7.07 -21.07 19.45
C GLU A 105 6.08 -22.25 19.34
N ASP A 106 6.60 -23.47 19.40
CA ASP A 106 5.82 -24.70 19.31
C ASP A 106 4.68 -24.73 20.35
N GLY A 107 3.50 -25.18 19.92
CA GLY A 107 2.31 -25.29 20.76
C GLY A 107 1.48 -24.01 20.87
N ASN A 108 1.90 -22.89 20.25
CA ASN A 108 1.14 -21.65 20.25
C ASN A 108 0.19 -21.53 19.03
N THR A 109 -0.93 -20.86 19.25
CA THR A 109 -1.91 -20.48 18.23
C THR A 109 -1.79 -18.99 17.90
N VAL A 110 -1.95 -18.61 16.62
CA VAL A 110 -2.03 -17.21 16.20
C VAL A 110 -3.47 -16.81 15.92
N LEU A 111 -3.93 -15.75 16.58
CA LEU A 111 -5.20 -15.11 16.30
C LEU A 111 -4.95 -13.80 15.54
N PHE A 112 -5.45 -13.71 14.31
CA PHE A 112 -5.51 -12.45 13.56
C PHE A 112 -6.88 -11.80 13.70
N ASN A 113 -6.87 -10.48 13.76
CA ASN A 113 -8.04 -9.64 13.64
C ASN A 113 -7.79 -8.59 12.55
N PHE A 114 -8.38 -8.83 11.38
CA PHE A 114 -8.47 -7.87 10.30
C PHE A 114 -9.59 -6.90 10.64
N THR A 115 -9.26 -5.66 10.98
CA THR A 115 -10.25 -4.66 11.39
C THR A 115 -11.05 -4.13 10.20
N THR A 116 -10.41 -4.03 9.04
CA THR A 116 -11.00 -3.61 7.77
C THR A 116 -10.17 -4.23 6.65
N ILE A 117 -10.85 -4.64 5.58
CA ILE A 117 -10.27 -5.09 4.32
C ILE A 117 -11.06 -4.38 3.21
N HIS A 118 -10.35 -3.66 2.36
CA HIS A 118 -10.89 -2.99 1.17
C HIS A 118 -9.87 -3.19 0.06
N LEU A 119 -10.09 -4.25 -0.71
CA LEU A 119 -9.25 -4.67 -1.83
C LEU A 119 -10.06 -4.60 -3.12
N ASP A 120 -9.40 -4.53 -4.26
CA ASP A 120 -10.08 -4.68 -5.54
C ASP A 120 -10.45 -6.15 -5.77
N ASP A 121 -11.70 -6.40 -6.17
CA ASP A 121 -12.16 -7.74 -6.49
C ASP A 121 -12.15 -8.03 -8.00
N LEU A 122 -11.84 -7.04 -8.84
CA LEU A 122 -11.90 -7.04 -10.30
C LEU A 122 -13.04 -7.91 -10.89
N ASN A 123 -14.24 -7.83 -10.32
CA ASN A 123 -15.38 -8.70 -10.68
C ASN A 123 -15.06 -10.22 -10.71
N GLY A 124 -14.12 -10.66 -9.86
CA GLY A 124 -13.62 -12.03 -9.72
C GLY A 124 -12.50 -12.43 -10.68
N MET A 125 -12.05 -11.55 -11.59
CA MET A 125 -10.98 -11.87 -12.53
C MET A 125 -9.64 -11.34 -12.04
N ASN A 126 -8.75 -12.20 -11.55
CA ASN A 126 -7.44 -11.78 -10.99
C ASN A 126 -7.56 -10.72 -9.87
N PRO A 127 -8.35 -10.98 -8.81
CA PRO A 127 -8.57 -10.03 -7.73
C PRO A 127 -7.29 -9.78 -6.91
N ASP A 128 -7.24 -8.61 -6.30
CA ASP A 128 -6.31 -8.36 -5.21
C ASP A 128 -6.71 -9.18 -3.99
N PHE A 129 -5.73 -9.71 -3.27
CA PHE A 129 -6.00 -10.63 -2.17
C PHE A 129 -5.07 -10.44 -1.01
N VAL A 130 -5.58 -10.80 0.17
CA VAL A 130 -4.76 -11.17 1.33
C VAL A 130 -5.06 -12.60 1.75
N LYS A 131 -4.03 -13.41 1.90
CA LYS A 131 -4.12 -14.84 2.26
C LYS A 131 -3.36 -15.14 3.53
N VAL A 132 -3.84 -16.11 4.30
CA VAL A 132 -3.23 -16.56 5.55
C VAL A 132 -2.87 -18.03 5.46
N TYR A 133 -1.63 -18.34 5.83
CA TYR A 133 -1.04 -19.67 5.77
C TYR A 133 -0.27 -20.01 7.05
N ASN A 134 -0.19 -21.29 7.40
CA ASN A 134 0.85 -21.80 8.30
C ASN A 134 1.88 -22.56 7.45
N ALA A 135 3.11 -22.04 7.37
CA ALA A 135 4.20 -22.57 6.56
C ALA A 135 5.54 -21.87 6.84
N GLU A 136 6.65 -22.59 6.66
CA GLU A 136 7.99 -21.97 6.54
C GLU A 136 8.20 -21.30 5.18
N SER A 137 7.46 -21.73 4.15
CA SER A 137 7.50 -21.12 2.81
C SER A 137 6.13 -21.16 2.13
N ILE A 138 5.92 -20.30 1.14
CA ILE A 138 4.67 -20.32 0.36
C ILE A 138 4.55 -21.62 -0.46
N ALA A 139 5.63 -22.35 -0.80
CA ALA A 139 5.51 -23.56 -1.61
C ALA A 139 4.85 -24.74 -0.86
N GLU A 140 5.04 -24.82 0.45
CA GLU A 140 4.65 -25.97 1.29
C GLU A 140 3.79 -25.49 2.46
N ARG A 141 2.52 -25.17 2.18
CA ARG A 141 1.67 -24.38 3.09
C ARG A 141 0.31 -24.99 3.42
N THR A 142 -0.13 -24.82 4.67
CA THR A 142 -1.52 -25.03 5.07
C THR A 142 -2.31 -23.72 4.93
N PHE A 143 -3.41 -23.73 4.18
CA PHE A 143 -4.26 -22.56 3.93
C PHE A 143 -5.33 -22.39 5.01
N TYR A 144 -5.55 -21.13 5.44
CA TYR A 144 -6.56 -20.79 6.45
C TYR A 144 -7.62 -19.83 5.95
N ALA A 145 -7.22 -18.77 5.24
CA ALA A 145 -8.15 -17.73 4.81
C ALA A 145 -7.65 -16.99 3.58
N GLU A 146 -8.58 -16.49 2.80
CA GLU A 146 -8.38 -15.57 1.67
C GLU A 146 -9.48 -14.52 1.71
N TYR A 147 -9.11 -13.26 1.49
CA TYR A 147 -10.03 -12.15 1.41
C TYR A 147 -9.70 -11.30 0.17
N THR A 148 -10.75 -10.85 -0.52
CA THR A 148 -10.76 -10.01 -1.73
C THR A 148 -11.92 -9.03 -1.61
N GLY A 149 -11.92 -7.88 -2.28
CA GLY A 149 -13.05 -6.95 -2.15
C GLY A 149 -13.17 -6.32 -0.75
N ASP A 150 -14.41 -6.03 -0.37
CA ASP A 150 -14.75 -5.35 0.89
C ASP A 150 -15.18 -6.31 2.00
N HIS A 151 -14.44 -6.28 3.10
CA HIS A 151 -14.82 -6.96 4.34
C HIS A 151 -14.65 -6.05 5.55
N HIS A 152 -15.61 -6.14 6.47
CA HIS A 152 -15.47 -5.58 7.81
C HIS A 152 -14.56 -6.47 8.69
N ALA A 153 -14.74 -6.44 10.01
CA ALA A 153 -13.94 -7.22 10.94
C ALA A 153 -13.95 -8.73 10.62
N GLN A 154 -12.78 -9.32 10.40
CA GLN A 154 -12.58 -10.76 10.19
C GLN A 154 -11.57 -11.31 11.20
N ILE A 155 -11.90 -12.45 11.81
CA ILE A 155 -11.02 -13.17 12.74
C ILE A 155 -10.54 -14.45 12.06
N VAL A 156 -9.22 -14.67 12.08
CA VAL A 156 -8.60 -15.91 11.60
C VAL A 156 -7.81 -16.53 12.75
N THR A 157 -8.10 -17.78 13.08
CA THR A 157 -7.36 -18.55 14.08
C THR A 157 -6.51 -19.60 13.37
N VAL A 158 -5.20 -19.52 13.56
CA VAL A 158 -4.22 -20.46 13.03
C VAL A 158 -3.66 -21.28 14.21
N PRO A 159 -4.08 -22.54 14.37
CA PRO A 159 -3.61 -23.41 15.44
C PRO A 159 -2.13 -23.74 15.29
N ASP A 160 -1.56 -24.32 16.34
CA ASP A 160 -0.20 -24.82 16.34
C ASP A 160 0.00 -25.88 15.23
N ASN A 161 1.19 -25.88 14.63
CA ASN A 161 1.57 -26.86 13.63
C ASN A 161 2.99 -27.37 13.95
N PRO A 162 3.15 -28.65 14.33
CA PRO A 162 4.46 -29.22 14.63
C PRO A 162 5.46 -29.19 13.47
N SER A 163 4.96 -29.02 12.24
CA SER A 163 5.77 -29.00 11.01
C SER A 163 6.14 -27.59 10.56
N SER A 164 5.65 -26.54 11.22
CA SER A 164 5.95 -25.14 10.86
C SER A 164 5.72 -24.20 12.04
N ASN A 165 6.75 -23.42 12.35
CA ASN A 165 6.72 -22.39 13.39
C ASN A 165 6.42 -20.99 12.83
N THR A 166 6.00 -20.90 11.57
CA THR A 166 5.79 -19.62 10.88
C THR A 166 4.40 -19.54 10.30
N VAL A 167 3.73 -18.42 10.58
CA VAL A 167 2.43 -18.07 10.00
C VAL A 167 2.63 -16.90 9.04
N ILE A 168 2.23 -17.09 7.80
CA ILE A 168 2.45 -16.14 6.71
C ILE A 168 1.14 -15.44 6.39
N VAL A 169 1.14 -14.10 6.42
CA VAL A 169 0.11 -13.29 5.78
C VAL A 169 0.70 -12.75 4.47
N TYR A 170 0.00 -13.03 3.38
CA TYR A 170 0.48 -12.75 2.03
C TYR A 170 -0.50 -11.85 1.29
N PHE A 171 -0.06 -10.64 0.94
CA PHE A 171 -0.84 -9.67 0.18
C PHE A 171 -0.27 -9.50 -1.22
N ARG A 172 -1.12 -9.57 -2.24
CA ARG A 172 -0.77 -9.26 -3.63
C ARG A 172 -1.81 -8.32 -4.23
N SER A 173 -1.33 -7.34 -4.99
CA SER A 173 -2.16 -6.54 -5.90
C SER A 173 -1.81 -6.75 -7.36
N GLY A 174 -2.80 -6.63 -8.23
CA GLY A 174 -2.68 -6.67 -9.69
C GLY A 174 -2.14 -5.38 -10.27
N ASP A 175 -2.32 -5.20 -11.58
CA ASP A 175 -1.85 -4.06 -12.34
C ASP A 175 -2.88 -2.93 -12.42
N THR A 176 -4.12 -3.13 -12.00
CA THR A 176 -5.20 -2.14 -12.11
C THR A 176 -5.97 -2.01 -10.82
N LEU A 177 -6.57 -0.83 -10.61
CA LEU A 177 -7.43 -0.44 -9.47
C LEU A 177 -6.80 -0.65 -8.08
N THR A 178 -6.94 0.34 -7.22
CA THR A 178 -6.40 0.26 -5.85
C THR A 178 -7.39 0.81 -4.85
N ASN A 179 -7.32 0.29 -3.64
CA ASN A 179 -8.19 0.66 -2.53
C ASN A 179 -7.39 0.88 -1.25
N SER A 180 -8.04 1.27 -0.16
CA SER A 180 -7.35 1.61 1.09
C SER A 180 -6.58 0.44 1.72
N GLY A 181 -6.87 -0.80 1.32
CA GLY A 181 -6.16 -1.98 1.77
C GLY A 181 -6.68 -2.52 3.10
N PHE A 182 -5.79 -2.92 3.99
CA PHE A 182 -6.17 -3.59 5.25
C PHE A 182 -5.35 -3.13 6.45
N GLN A 183 -5.94 -3.33 7.63
CA GLN A 183 -5.26 -3.22 8.92
C GLN A 183 -5.48 -4.47 9.77
N VAL A 184 -4.39 -5.05 10.24
CA VAL A 184 -4.37 -6.30 11.02
C VAL A 184 -3.74 -6.07 12.37
N THR A 185 -4.34 -6.70 13.38
CA THR A 185 -3.70 -6.97 14.67
C THR A 185 -3.57 -8.47 14.86
N TYR A 186 -2.54 -8.93 15.55
CA TYR A 186 -2.37 -10.34 15.85
C TYR A 186 -2.00 -10.56 17.33
N LYS A 187 -2.33 -11.75 17.83
CA LYS A 187 -1.95 -12.23 19.16
C LYS A 187 -1.55 -13.70 19.09
N ILE A 188 -0.44 -14.03 19.73
CA ILE A 188 0.04 -15.40 19.96
C ILE A 188 -0.52 -15.84 21.33
N ILE A 189 -1.18 -17.01 21.37
CA ILE A 189 -1.85 -17.57 22.57
C ILE A 189 -1.50 -19.03 22.79
#